data_AF-A0A072PBF5-F1
#
_entry.id   AF-A0A072PBF5-F1
#
_cell.length_a   1.000
_cell.length_b   1.000
_cell.length_c   1.000
_cell.angle_alpha   90.00
_cell.angle_beta   90.00
_cell.angle_gamma   90.00
#
_symmetry.space_group_name_H-M   'P 1'
#
loop_
_entity.id
_entity.type
_entity.pdbx_description
1 polymer ?
#
loop_
_entity_poly.entity_id
_entity_poly.type
_entity_poly.pdbx_seq_one_letter_code
_entity_poly.pdbx_strand_id
1 'polypeptide(L)'
;MDYLITEGYPSAAEKFAAEANIQPKTDFTGIQERVQIRESIHRGDLQVAIELINELNPDLLDTDKKLHFSLLRLQLVELIRQSFTSSDPTLVGQAIEFAQNNLAPYAPLDAQFKHDLERAMALLIVPKESWNQAASSSRSSSSAAAAQVQNDFGALAELVDPSLRRKVAKDVNEAILQSQDQRREANIRYLVRARAWAEQLAREKKLDIPENMSLGLDSDERATASRSNGHNGGDTEMTGNNGEDNTRSDDAELARYTNIPS
;
A
#
# COMPACT_ATOMS: atom_id res chain seq x y z
N MET A 1 10.82 11.47 13.27
CA MET A 1 9.57 11.79 13.99
C MET A 1 8.37 11.93 13.05
N ASP A 2 8.38 12.88 12.09
CA ASP A 2 7.27 13.12 11.14
C ASP A 2 6.76 11.84 10.45
N TYR A 3 7.67 11.01 9.92
CA TYR A 3 7.31 9.71 9.31
C TYR A 3 6.57 8.77 10.26
N LEU A 4 7.00 8.67 11.51
CA LEU A 4 6.34 7.79 12.49
C LEU A 4 4.94 8.29 12.83
N ILE A 5 4.70 9.60 12.75
CA ILE A 5 3.41 10.22 13.00
C ILE A 5 2.48 10.02 11.80
N THR A 6 2.95 10.28 10.58
CA THR A 6 2.16 10.16 9.35
C THR A 6 1.84 8.70 9.02
N GLU A 7 2.75 7.77 9.30
CA GLU A 7 2.54 6.33 9.07
C GLU A 7 1.87 5.61 10.25
N GLY A 8 1.50 6.32 11.32
CA GLY A 8 0.77 5.71 12.43
C GLY A 8 1.59 4.71 13.24
N TYR A 9 2.77 5.09 13.70
CA TYR A 9 3.58 4.34 14.66
C TYR A 9 3.70 5.12 15.99
N PRO A 10 2.62 5.18 16.80
CA PRO A 10 2.55 6.04 17.98
C PRO A 10 3.59 5.66 19.04
N SER A 11 3.72 4.37 19.37
CA SER A 11 4.69 3.90 20.37
C SER A 11 6.15 4.11 19.94
N ALA A 12 6.44 4.03 18.64
CA ALA A 12 7.78 4.33 18.13
C ALA A 12 8.04 5.84 18.16
N ALA A 13 7.04 6.65 17.82
CA ALA A 13 7.13 8.11 17.89
C ALA A 13 7.33 8.60 19.32
N GLU A 14 6.66 7.99 20.31
CA GLU A 14 6.80 8.29 21.73
C GLU A 14 8.22 7.97 22.24
N LYS A 15 8.70 6.75 21.98
CA LYS A 15 10.07 6.36 22.36
C LYS A 15 11.12 7.24 21.70
N PHE A 16 10.93 7.54 20.41
CA PHE A 16 11.82 8.44 19.68
C PHE A 16 11.81 9.87 20.25
N ALA A 17 10.64 10.39 20.63
CA ALA A 17 10.53 11.70 21.26
C ALA A 17 11.24 11.75 22.62
N ALA A 18 11.09 10.70 23.42
CA ALA A 18 11.76 10.56 24.71
C ALA A 18 13.29 10.46 24.56
N GLU A 19 13.78 9.64 23.63
CA GLU A 19 15.22 9.46 23.39
C GLU A 19 15.88 10.69 22.74
N ALA A 20 15.20 11.32 21.78
CA ALA A 20 15.73 12.50 21.07
C ALA A 20 15.48 13.82 21.83
N ASN A 21 14.81 13.77 22.99
CA ASN A 21 14.41 14.93 23.79
C ASN A 21 13.63 15.99 22.98
N ILE A 22 12.77 15.53 22.07
CA ILE A 22 11.95 16.38 21.20
C ILE A 22 10.55 16.51 21.80
N GLN A 23 10.05 17.74 21.95
CA GLN A 23 8.68 17.95 22.40
C GLN A 23 7.69 17.55 21.29
N PRO A 24 6.77 16.61 21.54
CA PRO A 24 5.74 16.26 20.57
C PRO A 24 4.76 17.42 20.41
N LYS A 25 4.70 17.99 19.20
CA LYS A 25 3.74 19.05 18.83
C LYS A 25 2.36 18.52 18.44
N THR A 26 2.15 17.20 18.44
CA THR A 26 0.98 16.55 17.83
C THR A 26 0.25 15.71 18.87
N ASP A 27 -1.08 15.78 18.86
CA ASP A 27 -1.95 14.93 19.66
C ASP A 27 -1.84 13.46 19.22
N PHE A 28 -1.29 12.61 20.09
CA PHE A 28 -1.12 11.18 19.84
C PHE A 28 -2.45 10.43 19.72
N THR A 29 -3.54 10.99 20.27
CA THR A 29 -4.89 10.41 20.19
C THR A 29 -5.38 10.26 18.75
N GLY A 30 -5.25 11.31 17.93
CA GLY A 30 -5.62 11.25 16.51
C GLY A 30 -4.76 10.30 15.70
N ILE A 31 -3.50 10.09 16.10
CA ILE A 31 -2.63 9.07 15.48
C ILE A 31 -3.15 7.68 15.81
N GLN A 32 -3.53 7.44 17.07
CA GLN A 32 -4.02 6.14 17.54
C GLN A 32 -5.33 5.74 16.86
N GLU A 33 -6.26 6.68 16.68
CA GLU A 33 -7.51 6.47 15.95
C GLU A 33 -7.26 6.08 14.49
N ARG A 34 -6.35 6.78 13.78
CA ARG A 34 -5.95 6.41 12.41
C ARG A 34 -5.33 5.01 12.33
N VAL A 35 -4.54 4.63 13.33
CA VAL A 35 -3.96 3.28 13.41
C VAL A 35 -5.03 2.21 13.60
N GLN A 36 -6.03 2.47 14.44
CA GLN A 36 -7.17 1.56 14.63
C GLN A 36 -7.98 1.40 13.35
N ILE A 37 -8.24 2.49 12.62
CA ILE A 37 -8.91 2.45 11.31
C ILE A 37 -8.11 1.58 10.34
N ARG A 38 -6.80 1.82 10.20
CA ARG A 38 -5.93 1.03 9.32
C ARG A 38 -5.92 -0.45 9.69
N GLU A 39 -5.81 -0.77 10.97
CA GLU A 39 -5.78 -2.16 11.45
C GLU A 39 -7.11 -2.86 11.15
N SER A 40 -8.24 -2.17 11.33
CA SER A 40 -9.57 -2.69 11.00
C SER A 40 -9.69 -3.00 9.50
N ILE A 41 -9.18 -2.11 8.63
CA ILE A 41 -9.13 -2.34 7.17
C ILE A 41 -8.24 -3.53 6.83
N HIS A 42 -7.07 -3.67 7.47
CA HIS A 42 -6.17 -4.79 7.22
C HIS A 42 -6.76 -6.14 7.66
N ARG A 43 -7.50 -6.17 8.76
CA ARG A 43 -8.21 -7.38 9.23
C ARG A 43 -9.36 -7.78 8.31
N GLY A 44 -9.97 -6.80 7.64
CA GLY A 44 -11.16 -7.01 6.80
C GLY A 44 -12.46 -6.62 7.52
N ASP A 45 -12.38 -5.92 8.66
CA ASP A 45 -13.51 -5.44 9.43
C ASP A 45 -13.90 -4.02 8.95
N LEU A 46 -14.35 -3.89 7.69
CA LEU A 46 -14.57 -2.56 7.09
C LEU A 46 -15.77 -1.83 7.69
N GLN A 47 -16.75 -2.56 8.25
CA GLN A 47 -17.88 -1.93 8.93
C GLN A 47 -17.42 -1.08 10.12
N VAL A 48 -16.57 -1.67 10.98
CA VAL A 48 -15.95 -0.97 12.11
C VAL A 48 -15.05 0.16 11.61
N ALA A 49 -14.30 -0.08 10.53
CA ALA A 49 -13.47 0.97 9.94
C ALA A 49 -14.29 2.19 9.47
N ILE A 50 -15.44 1.99 8.83
CA ILE A 50 -16.32 3.06 8.36
C ILE A 50 -16.91 3.84 9.54
N GLU A 51 -17.33 3.15 10.61
CA GLU A 51 -17.83 3.78 11.83
C GLU A 51 -16.75 4.66 12.47
N LEU A 52 -15.54 4.13 12.66
CA LEU A 52 -14.40 4.87 13.19
C LEU A 52 -14.01 6.06 12.30
N ILE A 53 -14.11 5.94 10.97
CA ILE A 53 -13.87 7.05 10.04
C ILE A 53 -14.91 8.15 10.25
N ASN A 54 -16.19 7.80 10.37
CA ASN A 54 -17.26 8.78 10.59
C ASN A 54 -17.18 9.44 11.97
N GLU A 55 -16.72 8.73 13.00
CA GLU A 55 -16.44 9.30 14.32
C GLU A 55 -15.28 10.30 14.29
N LEU A 56 -14.22 9.97 13.56
CA LEU A 56 -13.03 10.82 13.44
C LEU A 56 -13.25 12.03 12.52
N ASN A 57 -13.94 11.83 11.40
CA ASN A 57 -14.29 12.87 10.45
C ASN A 57 -15.61 12.55 9.73
N PRO A 58 -16.75 13.12 10.17
CA PRO A 58 -18.07 12.80 9.63
C PRO A 58 -18.27 13.24 8.17
N ASP A 59 -17.55 14.28 7.72
CA ASP A 59 -17.72 14.85 6.38
C ASP A 59 -16.81 14.17 5.33
N LEU A 60 -15.87 13.31 5.76
CA LEU A 60 -14.84 12.77 4.87
C LEU A 60 -15.43 11.91 3.74
N LEU A 61 -16.36 11.02 4.10
CA LEU A 61 -16.97 10.09 3.14
C LEU A 61 -17.95 10.79 2.20
N ASP A 62 -18.59 11.87 2.65
CA ASP A 62 -19.48 12.69 1.83
C ASP A 62 -18.70 13.57 0.85
N THR A 63 -17.54 14.08 1.28
CA THR A 63 -16.66 14.91 0.46
C THR A 63 -15.94 14.07 -0.60
N ASP A 64 -15.40 12.91 -0.23
CA ASP A 64 -14.69 12.01 -1.14
C ASP A 64 -15.51 10.74 -1.45
N LYS A 65 -16.40 10.88 -2.43
CA LYS A 65 -17.21 9.77 -2.95
C LYS A 65 -16.38 8.63 -3.53
N LYS A 66 -15.16 8.90 -4.03
CA LYS A 66 -14.28 7.85 -4.59
C LYS A 66 -13.71 6.99 -3.46
N LEU A 67 -13.32 7.61 -2.35
CA LEU A 67 -12.87 6.91 -1.17
C LEU A 67 -13.98 6.05 -0.57
N HIS A 68 -15.18 6.62 -0.42
CA HIS A 68 -16.33 5.88 0.10
C HIS A 68 -16.69 4.69 -0.79
N PHE A 69 -16.73 4.87 -2.12
CA PHE A 69 -16.94 3.76 -3.05
C PHE A 69 -15.86 2.69 -2.94
N SER A 70 -14.59 3.08 -2.78
CA SER A 70 -13.47 2.14 -2.65
C SER A 70 -13.58 1.29 -1.38
N LEU A 71 -14.03 1.88 -0.26
CA LEU A 71 -14.31 1.17 0.99
C LEU A 71 -15.47 0.19 0.84
N LEU A 72 -16.58 0.62 0.25
CA LEU A 72 -17.74 -0.25 0.00
C LEU A 72 -17.42 -1.39 -0.97
N ARG A 73 -16.63 -1.12 -2.01
CA ARG A 73 -16.13 -2.13 -2.94
C ARG A 73 -15.25 -3.15 -2.21
N LEU A 74 -14.36 -2.70 -1.32
CA LEU A 74 -13.55 -3.60 -0.53
C LEU A 74 -14.42 -4.46 0.41
N GLN A 75 -15.43 -3.87 1.04
CA GLN A 75 -16.40 -4.61 1.87
C GLN A 75 -17.14 -5.69 1.06
N LEU A 76 -17.58 -5.37 -0.16
CA LEU A 76 -18.21 -6.35 -1.05
C LEU A 76 -17.26 -7.52 -1.36
N VAL A 77 -16.00 -7.23 -1.68
CA VAL A 77 -14.99 -8.26 -1.96
C VAL A 77 -14.75 -9.15 -0.73
N GLU A 78 -14.75 -8.58 0.48
CA GLU A 78 -14.59 -9.36 1.70
C GLU A 78 -15.81 -10.23 2.01
N LEU A 79 -17.04 -9.74 1.80
CA LEU A 79 -18.25 -10.56 1.90
C LEU A 79 -18.23 -11.72 0.91
N ILE A 80 -17.80 -11.46 -0.33
CA ILE A 80 -17.62 -12.48 -1.36
C ILE A 80 -16.58 -13.51 -0.90
N ARG A 81 -15.43 -13.08 -0.37
CA ARG A 81 -14.39 -13.97 0.16
C ARG A 81 -14.90 -14.86 1.31
N GLN A 82 -15.67 -14.27 2.23
CA GLN A 82 -16.29 -15.01 3.34
C GLN A 82 -17.29 -16.05 2.82
N SER A 83 -18.07 -15.73 1.79
CA SER A 83 -19.02 -16.68 1.17
C SER A 83 -18.34 -17.91 0.54
N PHE A 84 -17.08 -17.78 0.11
CA PHE A 84 -16.33 -18.91 -0.43
C PHE A 84 -15.71 -19.81 0.64
N THR A 85 -15.32 -19.22 1.77
CA THR A 85 -14.66 -19.90 2.90
C THR A 85 -15.67 -20.57 3.83
N SER A 86 -16.80 -19.92 4.07
CA SER A 86 -17.90 -20.43 4.88
C SER A 86 -18.83 -21.30 4.04
N SER A 87 -19.46 -22.30 4.67
CA SER A 87 -20.40 -23.22 3.99
C SER A 87 -21.84 -22.67 3.91
N ASP A 88 -22.07 -21.44 4.36
CA ASP A 88 -23.41 -20.83 4.41
C ASP A 88 -23.81 -20.26 3.05
N PRO A 89 -24.90 -20.75 2.43
CA PRO A 89 -25.38 -20.26 1.14
C PRO A 89 -26.01 -18.86 1.21
N THR A 90 -26.34 -18.36 2.41
CA THR A 90 -26.97 -17.06 2.63
C THR A 90 -26.00 -15.88 2.47
N LEU A 91 -24.70 -16.11 2.63
CA LEU A 91 -23.66 -15.07 2.54
C LEU A 91 -23.55 -14.49 1.12
N VAL A 92 -23.76 -15.31 0.09
CA VAL A 92 -23.81 -14.83 -1.30
C VAL A 92 -25.00 -13.89 -1.49
N GLY A 93 -26.16 -14.23 -0.91
CA GLY A 93 -27.35 -13.37 -0.93
C GLY A 93 -27.08 -12.02 -0.23
N GLN A 94 -26.43 -12.04 0.93
CA GLN A 94 -26.05 -10.83 1.66
C GLN A 94 -25.08 -9.95 0.86
N ALA A 95 -24.11 -10.53 0.15
CA ALA A 95 -23.20 -9.77 -0.72
C ALA A 95 -23.95 -9.07 -1.88
N ILE A 96 -24.93 -9.75 -2.49
CA ILE A 96 -25.75 -9.19 -3.57
C ILE A 96 -26.66 -8.07 -3.04
N GLU A 97 -27.32 -8.29 -1.90
CA GLU A 97 -28.17 -7.29 -1.26
C GLU A 97 -27.35 -6.06 -0.86
N PHE A 98 -26.14 -6.27 -0.32
CA PHE A 98 -25.22 -5.19 0.00
C PHE A 98 -24.82 -4.38 -1.24
N ALA A 99 -24.47 -5.05 -2.34
CA ALA A 99 -24.16 -4.41 -3.60
C ALA A 99 -25.34 -3.58 -4.14
N GLN A 100 -26.56 -4.12 -4.05
CA GLN A 100 -27.78 -3.44 -4.50
C GLN A 100 -28.11 -2.20 -3.66
N ASN A 101 -27.97 -2.29 -2.34
CA ASN A 101 -28.36 -1.20 -1.45
C ASN A 101 -27.29 -0.11 -1.35
N ASN A 102 -25.99 -0.47 -1.36
CA ASN A 102 -24.92 0.47 -1.07
C ASN A 102 -24.12 0.89 -2.32
N LEU A 103 -23.86 -0.02 -3.28
CA LEU A 103 -23.02 0.29 -4.45
C LEU A 103 -23.83 0.69 -5.70
N ALA A 104 -25.05 0.16 -5.88
CA ALA A 104 -25.87 0.50 -7.03
C ALA A 104 -26.18 2.01 -7.17
N PRO A 105 -26.38 2.79 -6.08
CA PRO A 105 -26.55 4.23 -6.18
C PRO A 105 -25.33 4.96 -6.77
N TYR A 106 -24.13 4.37 -6.72
CA TYR A 106 -22.89 4.95 -7.28
C TYR A 106 -22.71 4.68 -8.77
N ALA A 107 -23.31 3.62 -9.30
CA ALA A 107 -23.21 3.24 -10.71
C ALA A 107 -23.60 4.34 -11.73
N PRO A 108 -24.64 5.18 -11.50
CA PRO A 108 -24.96 6.27 -12.42
C PRO A 108 -24.08 7.51 -12.27
N LEU A 109 -23.26 7.64 -11.21
CA LEU A 109 -22.43 8.83 -11.00
C LEU A 109 -21.18 8.85 -11.89
N ASP A 110 -20.55 7.69 -12.10
CA ASP A 110 -19.33 7.56 -12.90
C ASP A 110 -19.30 6.20 -13.61
N ALA A 111 -18.89 6.21 -14.88
CA ALA A 111 -18.67 4.99 -15.66
C ALA A 111 -17.58 4.10 -15.02
N GLN A 112 -16.61 4.70 -14.33
CA GLN A 112 -15.57 3.95 -13.64
C GLN A 112 -16.13 3.13 -12.47
N PHE A 113 -17.05 3.70 -11.68
CA PHE A 113 -17.70 2.98 -10.58
C PHE A 113 -18.53 1.80 -11.08
N LYS A 114 -19.22 1.97 -12.21
CA LYS A 114 -19.93 0.88 -12.87
C LYS A 114 -18.98 -0.25 -13.26
N HIS A 115 -17.87 0.07 -13.94
CA HIS A 115 -16.90 -0.95 -14.37
C HIS A 115 -16.26 -1.66 -13.17
N ASP A 116 -15.94 -0.93 -12.11
CA ASP A 116 -15.39 -1.49 -10.88
C ASP A 116 -16.39 -2.38 -10.13
N LEU A 117 -17.68 -2.03 -10.14
CA LEU A 117 -18.76 -2.86 -9.61
C LEU A 117 -18.96 -4.13 -10.45
N GLU A 118 -18.97 -4.02 -11.78
CA GLU A 118 -19.07 -5.18 -12.69
C GLU A 118 -17.93 -6.17 -12.45
N ARG A 119 -16.70 -5.68 -12.24
CA ARG A 119 -15.55 -6.51 -11.88
C ARG A 119 -15.71 -7.17 -10.52
N ALA A 120 -16.15 -6.42 -9.51
CA ALA A 120 -16.39 -6.97 -8.17
C ALA A 120 -17.52 -8.01 -8.18
N MET A 121 -18.56 -7.85 -9.00
CA MET A 121 -19.64 -8.82 -9.15
C MET A 121 -19.22 -10.03 -10.00
N ALA A 122 -18.36 -9.86 -11.00
CA ALA A 122 -17.81 -10.96 -11.78
C ALA A 122 -17.08 -11.99 -10.89
N LEU A 123 -16.50 -11.54 -9.78
CA LEU A 123 -15.86 -12.40 -8.78
C LEU A 123 -16.80 -13.46 -8.18
N LEU A 124 -18.12 -13.25 -8.17
CA LEU A 124 -19.11 -14.23 -7.70
C LEU A 124 -19.27 -15.43 -8.64
N ILE A 125 -19.06 -15.22 -9.94
CA ILE A 125 -19.24 -16.24 -10.98
C ILE A 125 -17.97 -17.10 -11.11
N VAL A 126 -16.85 -16.56 -10.66
CA VAL A 126 -15.54 -17.21 -10.77
C VAL A 126 -15.49 -18.45 -9.86
N PRO A 127 -15.01 -19.59 -10.36
CA PRO A 127 -14.79 -20.79 -9.55
C PRO A 127 -13.86 -20.55 -8.35
N LYS A 128 -14.18 -21.19 -7.20
CA LYS A 128 -13.37 -21.17 -5.97
C LYS A 128 -11.88 -21.50 -6.20
N GLU A 129 -11.60 -22.37 -7.16
CA GLU A 129 -10.24 -22.78 -7.53
C GLU A 129 -9.37 -21.60 -7.99
N SER A 130 -9.95 -20.67 -8.76
CA SER A 130 -9.24 -19.49 -9.28
C SER A 130 -8.88 -18.49 -8.17
N TRP A 131 -9.68 -18.42 -7.10
CA TRP A 131 -9.36 -17.60 -5.92
C TRP A 131 -8.15 -18.13 -5.14
N ASN A 132 -8.07 -19.46 -4.95
CA ASN A 132 -6.95 -20.11 -4.26
C ASN A 132 -5.67 -20.02 -5.09
N GLN A 133 -5.78 -20.15 -6.42
CA GLN A 133 -4.66 -19.96 -7.33
C GLN A 133 -4.19 -18.51 -7.38
N ALA A 134 -5.09 -17.52 -7.42
CA ALA A 134 -4.71 -16.10 -7.34
C ALA A 134 -3.97 -15.77 -6.03
N ALA A 135 -4.49 -16.24 -4.89
CA ALA A 135 -3.84 -16.05 -3.59
C ALA A 135 -2.45 -16.71 -3.48
N SER A 136 -2.19 -17.78 -4.25
CA SER A 136 -0.92 -18.54 -4.23
C SER A 136 0.05 -18.20 -5.39
N SER A 137 -0.47 -17.63 -6.48
CA SER A 137 0.27 -17.30 -7.71
C SER A 137 1.32 -16.19 -7.55
N SER A 138 1.34 -15.49 -6.41
CA SER A 138 2.48 -14.64 -6.01
C SER A 138 3.79 -15.43 -5.84
N ARG A 139 3.78 -16.77 -5.88
CA ARG A 139 4.95 -17.62 -5.57
C ARG A 139 5.43 -18.53 -6.70
N SER A 140 4.76 -18.59 -7.85
CA SER A 140 5.17 -19.50 -8.94
C SER A 140 4.80 -18.98 -10.32
N SER A 141 5.73 -18.27 -10.96
CA SER A 141 5.67 -17.92 -12.38
C SER A 141 6.33 -19.03 -13.21
N SER A 142 5.55 -19.99 -13.72
CA SER A 142 5.86 -20.74 -14.96
C SER A 142 4.89 -21.91 -15.21
N SER A 143 3.75 -21.65 -15.85
CA SER A 143 3.15 -22.66 -16.72
C SER A 143 2.35 -22.02 -17.85
N ALA A 144 2.45 -22.59 -19.06
CA ALA A 144 1.77 -22.08 -20.26
C ALA A 144 0.24 -22.25 -20.20
N ALA A 145 -0.28 -23.13 -19.33
CA ALA A 145 -1.71 -23.28 -19.07
C ALA A 145 -2.26 -22.18 -18.13
N ALA A 146 -1.41 -21.61 -17.26
CA ALA A 146 -1.78 -20.46 -16.45
C ALA A 146 -2.02 -19.22 -17.31
N ALA A 147 -1.34 -19.06 -18.45
CA ALA A 147 -1.43 -17.85 -19.28
C ALA A 147 -2.85 -17.51 -19.77
N GLN A 148 -3.72 -18.49 -20.03
CA GLN A 148 -5.09 -18.22 -20.50
C GLN A 148 -6.02 -17.75 -19.37
N VAL A 149 -5.93 -18.35 -18.18
CA VAL A 149 -6.73 -17.96 -17.00
C VAL A 149 -6.15 -16.72 -16.31
N GLN A 150 -4.82 -16.53 -16.38
CA GLN A 150 -4.11 -15.35 -15.89
C GLN A 150 -4.53 -14.07 -16.64
N ASN A 151 -4.92 -14.16 -17.91
CA ASN A 151 -5.30 -12.99 -18.72
C ASN A 151 -6.69 -12.43 -18.37
N ASP A 152 -7.67 -13.28 -18.07
CA ASP A 152 -9.02 -12.83 -17.69
C ASP A 152 -9.14 -12.64 -16.16
N PHE A 153 -8.48 -13.51 -15.38
CA PHE A 153 -8.54 -13.48 -13.92
C PHE A 153 -7.44 -12.65 -13.27
N GLY A 154 -6.33 -12.33 -13.96
CA GLY A 154 -5.25 -11.50 -13.40
C GLY A 154 -5.71 -10.08 -13.06
N ALA A 155 -6.65 -9.53 -13.85
CA ALA A 155 -7.27 -8.25 -13.57
C ALA A 155 -8.17 -8.30 -12.31
N LEU A 156 -8.78 -9.46 -12.03
CA LEU A 156 -9.62 -9.71 -10.86
C LEU A 156 -8.79 -10.16 -9.64
N ALA A 157 -7.60 -10.72 -9.85
CA ALA A 157 -6.68 -11.15 -8.80
C ALA A 157 -6.21 -9.98 -7.94
N GLU A 158 -6.05 -8.78 -8.51
CA GLU A 158 -5.75 -7.55 -7.75
C GLU A 158 -6.82 -7.29 -6.68
N LEU A 159 -8.09 -7.59 -6.96
CA LEU A 159 -9.17 -7.41 -5.98
C LEU A 159 -9.06 -8.42 -4.84
N VAL A 160 -8.51 -9.61 -5.09
CA VAL A 160 -8.41 -10.70 -4.13
C VAL A 160 -7.10 -10.63 -3.32
N ASP A 161 -6.12 -9.85 -3.73
CA ASP A 161 -4.84 -9.71 -3.04
C ASP A 161 -4.98 -8.82 -1.77
N PRO A 162 -4.37 -9.20 -0.62
CA PRO A 162 -4.25 -8.33 0.56
C PRO A 162 -3.62 -6.95 0.29
N SER A 163 -2.95 -6.75 -0.84
CA SER A 163 -2.43 -5.47 -1.31
C SER A 163 -3.53 -4.44 -1.54
N LEU A 164 -4.74 -4.86 -1.94
CA LEU A 164 -5.88 -3.94 -2.06
C LEU A 164 -6.26 -3.35 -0.70
N ARG A 165 -6.28 -4.16 0.37
CA ARG A 165 -6.52 -3.66 1.75
C ARG A 165 -5.48 -2.62 2.14
N ARG A 166 -4.19 -2.88 1.84
CA ARG A 166 -3.10 -1.94 2.12
C ARG A 166 -3.25 -0.63 1.34
N LYS A 167 -3.64 -0.70 0.07
CA LYS A 167 -3.88 0.46 -0.78
C LYS A 167 -5.04 1.31 -0.24
N VAL A 168 -6.20 0.70 0.00
CA VAL A 168 -7.36 1.41 0.55
C VAL A 168 -7.04 2.00 1.93
N ALA A 169 -6.35 1.27 2.80
CA ALA A 169 -5.93 1.80 4.10
C ALA A 169 -4.98 3.01 3.98
N LYS A 170 -4.08 2.99 2.98
CA LYS A 170 -3.21 4.13 2.67
C LYS A 170 -4.02 5.32 2.16
N ASP A 171 -4.94 5.10 1.23
CA ASP A 171 -5.80 6.15 0.66
C ASP A 171 -6.68 6.79 1.74
N VAL A 172 -7.24 6.00 2.66
CA VAL A 172 -7.97 6.48 3.85
C VAL A 172 -7.07 7.32 4.75
N ASN A 173 -5.86 6.84 5.07
CA ASN A 173 -4.93 7.59 5.91
C ASN A 173 -4.54 8.94 5.28
N GLU A 174 -4.26 8.96 3.97
CA GLU A 174 -3.98 10.20 3.23
C GLU A 174 -5.17 11.17 3.25
N ALA A 175 -6.39 10.65 3.07
CA ALA A 175 -7.60 11.46 3.07
C ALA A 175 -7.90 12.06 4.45
N ILE A 176 -7.73 11.28 5.53
CA ILE A 176 -7.85 11.78 6.91
C ILE A 176 -6.80 12.87 7.16
N LEU A 177 -5.54 12.64 6.80
CA LEU A 177 -4.47 13.64 6.97
C LEU A 177 -4.79 14.93 6.21
N GLN A 178 -5.24 14.82 4.95
CA GLN A 178 -5.62 15.98 4.14
C GLN A 178 -6.79 16.75 4.76
N SER A 179 -7.78 16.06 5.32
CA SER A 179 -8.92 16.69 5.97
C SER A 179 -8.57 17.40 7.29
N GLN A 180 -7.50 16.97 7.96
CA GLN A 180 -6.95 17.58 9.17
C GLN A 180 -5.91 18.67 8.87
N ASP A 181 -5.80 19.12 7.61
CA ASP A 181 -4.80 20.06 7.09
C ASP A 181 -3.34 19.64 7.42
N GLN A 182 -3.12 18.33 7.54
CA GLN A 182 -1.80 17.72 7.72
C GLN A 182 -1.26 17.25 6.37
N ARG A 183 0.07 17.15 6.26
CA ARG A 183 0.71 16.66 5.02
C ARG A 183 0.29 15.22 4.75
N ARG A 184 -0.11 14.94 3.50
CA ARG A 184 -0.45 13.58 3.02
C ARG A 184 0.68 12.56 3.21
N GLU A 185 1.93 13.01 3.07
CA GLU A 185 3.10 12.15 3.18
C GLU A 185 4.17 12.77 4.08
N ALA A 186 4.94 11.90 4.72
CA ALA A 186 6.11 12.29 5.51
C ALA A 186 7.17 12.98 4.64
N ASN A 187 7.84 14.00 5.17
CA ASN A 187 8.90 14.70 4.45
C ASN A 187 10.06 13.77 4.03
N ILE A 188 10.30 12.68 4.78
CA ILE A 188 11.34 11.70 4.44
C ILE A 188 11.07 11.01 3.09
N ARG A 189 9.80 10.77 2.71
CA ARG A 189 9.44 10.17 1.41
C ARG A 189 9.84 11.08 0.26
N TYR A 190 9.61 12.39 0.42
CA TYR A 190 10.05 13.39 -0.55
C TYR A 190 11.58 13.45 -0.64
N LEU A 191 12.29 13.49 0.51
CA LEU A 191 13.76 13.55 0.53
C LEU A 191 14.40 12.32 -0.12
N VAL A 192 13.86 11.12 0.10
CA VAL A 192 14.34 9.89 -0.54
C VAL A 192 14.14 9.95 -2.06
N ARG A 193 12.97 10.41 -2.54
CA ARG A 193 12.73 10.59 -3.98
C ARG A 193 13.65 11.66 -4.58
N ALA A 194 13.84 12.78 -3.89
CA ALA A 194 14.74 13.85 -4.34
C ALA A 194 16.18 13.37 -4.44
N ARG A 195 16.64 12.54 -3.48
CA ARG A 195 17.95 11.90 -3.54
C ARG A 195 18.05 10.96 -4.74
N ALA A 196 17.09 10.04 -4.92
CA ALA A 196 17.10 9.10 -6.05
C ALA A 196 17.13 9.84 -7.40
N TRP A 197 16.35 10.92 -7.53
CA TRP A 197 16.36 11.77 -8.71
C TRP A 197 17.73 12.45 -8.93
N ALA A 198 18.32 13.03 -7.87
CA ALA A 198 19.62 13.69 -7.97
C ALA A 198 20.73 12.70 -8.36
N GLU A 199 20.71 11.48 -7.83
CA GLU A 199 21.63 10.41 -8.21
C GLU A 199 21.48 10.00 -9.66
N GLN A 200 20.25 9.79 -10.12
CA GLN A 200 19.98 9.45 -11.50
C GLN A 200 20.46 10.55 -12.45
N LEU A 201 20.12 11.82 -12.15
CA LEU A 201 20.55 12.96 -12.95
C LEU A 201 22.08 13.09 -13.02
N ALA A 202 22.77 12.77 -11.93
CA ALA A 202 24.21 12.86 -11.90
C ALA A 202 24.90 11.68 -12.62
N ARG A 203 24.32 10.47 -12.59
CA ARG A 203 24.74 9.35 -13.46
C ARG A 203 24.54 9.69 -14.93
N GLU A 204 23.41 10.31 -15.30
CA GLU A 204 23.14 10.79 -16.66
C GLU A 204 24.17 11.83 -17.13
N LYS A 205 24.59 12.73 -16.23
CA LYS A 205 25.62 13.75 -16.50
C LYS A 205 27.06 13.22 -16.43
N LYS A 206 27.26 11.92 -16.24
CA LYS A 206 28.58 11.26 -16.10
C LYS A 206 29.45 11.89 -15.00
N LEU A 207 28.82 12.35 -13.92
CA LEU A 207 29.53 12.77 -12.72
C LEU A 207 29.95 11.50 -11.97
N ASP A 208 31.21 11.44 -11.55
CA ASP A 208 31.79 10.28 -10.85
C ASP A 208 31.15 10.16 -9.46
N ILE A 209 30.14 9.29 -9.35
CA ILE A 209 29.41 9.01 -8.12
C ILE A 209 29.54 7.51 -7.84
N PRO A 210 29.77 7.10 -6.58
CA PRO A 210 29.80 5.69 -6.20
C PRO A 210 28.54 4.93 -6.64
N GLU A 211 28.69 3.68 -7.07
CA GLU A 211 27.57 2.83 -7.47
C GLU A 211 26.55 2.63 -6.32
N ASN A 212 27.04 2.58 -5.08
CA ASN A 212 26.25 2.56 -3.86
C ASN A 212 26.56 3.79 -2.97
N MET A 213 25.60 4.70 -2.83
CA MET A 213 25.61 5.61 -1.69
C MET A 213 24.74 4.98 -0.60
N SER A 214 25.37 4.40 0.42
CA SER A 214 24.64 3.92 1.59
C SER A 214 24.01 5.12 2.33
N LEU A 215 22.81 4.93 2.88
CA LEU A 215 22.09 5.98 3.63
C LEU A 215 22.65 6.16 5.05
N GLY A 216 23.72 5.45 5.41
CA GLY A 216 24.31 5.45 6.75
C GLY A 216 23.38 4.92 7.84
N LEU A 217 22.34 4.18 7.46
CA LEU A 217 21.35 3.56 8.36
C LEU A 217 21.72 2.12 8.73
N ASP A 218 22.66 1.53 7.99
CA ASP A 218 23.27 0.27 8.33
C ASP A 218 24.27 0.57 9.46
N SER A 219 23.87 0.30 10.69
CA SER A 219 24.78 0.27 11.83
C SER A 219 25.72 -0.93 11.69
N ASP A 220 26.69 -0.82 10.76
CA ASP A 220 27.97 -1.55 10.73
C ASP A 220 28.66 -1.37 9.37
N GLU A 221 29.31 -0.23 9.15
CA GLU A 221 30.51 -0.20 8.31
C GLU A 221 31.68 0.27 9.17
N ARG A 222 32.29 -0.73 9.83
CA ARG A 222 33.64 -0.62 10.38
C ARG A 222 34.55 -0.02 9.31
N ALA A 223 35.10 1.14 9.62
CA ALA A 223 36.17 1.78 8.86
C ALA A 223 37.28 0.76 8.52
N THR A 224 37.34 0.32 7.26
CA THR A 224 38.45 -0.48 6.75
C THR A 224 39.58 0.46 6.28
N ALA A 225 40.17 1.17 7.24
CA ALA A 225 41.50 1.76 7.07
C ALA A 225 42.55 0.77 7.58
N SER A 226 43.15 0.04 6.64
CA SER A 226 44.49 -0.57 6.67
C SER A 226 45.16 -0.76 8.04
N ARG A 227 45.16 -2.00 8.56
CA ARG A 227 46.28 -2.54 9.33
C ARG A 227 46.33 -4.07 9.27
N SER A 228 47.46 -4.56 8.77
CA SER A 228 47.83 -5.96 8.69
C SER A 228 47.91 -6.65 10.05
N ASN A 229 47.65 -7.96 10.00
CA ASN A 229 48.23 -9.03 10.82
C ASN A 229 47.41 -9.52 12.03
N GLY A 230 46.58 -10.54 11.76
CA GLY A 230 46.56 -11.85 12.42
C GLY A 230 46.09 -11.96 13.88
N HIS A 231 44.89 -12.52 14.11
CA HIS A 231 44.72 -13.81 14.80
C HIS A 231 43.24 -14.27 14.86
N ASN A 232 43.04 -15.51 14.42
CA ASN A 232 42.04 -16.56 14.71
C ASN A 232 40.67 -16.26 15.36
N GLY A 233 39.61 -16.83 14.77
CA GLY A 233 38.50 -17.42 15.53
C GLY A 233 37.10 -17.29 14.93
N GLY A 234 36.67 -18.28 14.14
CA GLY A 234 35.32 -18.87 14.23
C GLY A 234 34.18 -18.29 13.38
N ASP A 235 33.76 -19.10 12.41
CA ASP A 235 32.40 -19.26 11.84
C ASP A 235 31.78 -18.18 10.95
N THR A 236 31.71 -18.46 9.64
CA THR A 236 30.49 -18.89 8.90
C THR A 236 30.69 -18.69 7.38
N GLU A 237 30.63 -19.77 6.59
CA GLU A 237 30.49 -19.69 5.13
C GLU A 237 29.03 -19.88 4.71
N MET A 238 28.58 -18.95 3.86
CA MET A 238 27.30 -18.93 3.14
C MET A 238 27.52 -19.44 1.71
N THR A 239 26.55 -20.13 1.11
CA THR A 239 26.26 -20.09 -0.35
C THR A 239 24.82 -20.58 -0.57
N GLY A 240 24.00 -20.10 -1.50
CA GLY A 240 24.08 -19.12 -2.61
C GLY A 240 22.64 -18.85 -3.10
N ASN A 241 22.29 -18.27 -4.26
CA ASN A 241 22.92 -17.59 -5.39
C ASN A 241 21.75 -17.10 -6.30
N ASN A 242 21.85 -15.88 -6.89
CA ASN A 242 21.20 -15.29 -8.10
C ASN A 242 19.67 -15.38 -8.37
N GLY A 243 19.00 -14.45 -9.07
CA GLY A 243 19.38 -13.21 -9.80
C GLY A 243 18.19 -12.64 -10.64
N GLU A 244 18.35 -11.39 -11.14
CA GLU A 244 17.74 -10.74 -12.35
C GLU A 244 16.21 -10.48 -12.38
N ASP A 245 15.60 -9.50 -13.06
CA ASP A 245 15.84 -8.22 -13.75
C ASP A 245 14.42 -7.72 -14.16
N ASN A 246 14.19 -6.42 -14.41
CA ASN A 246 13.30 -5.84 -15.46
C ASN A 246 12.83 -4.41 -15.12
N THR A 247 13.57 -3.41 -15.63
CA THR A 247 13.15 -2.02 -15.77
C THR A 247 12.55 -1.77 -17.15
N ARG A 248 11.32 -1.25 -17.25
CA ARG A 248 10.89 -0.43 -18.42
C ARG A 248 9.52 0.24 -18.23
N SER A 249 9.50 1.54 -18.57
CA SER A 249 8.37 2.38 -19.00
C SER A 249 7.80 3.33 -17.95
N ASP A 250 8.38 4.53 -17.79
CA ASP A 250 7.70 5.70 -17.17
C ASP A 250 8.21 7.05 -17.72
N ASP A 251 8.68 7.07 -18.98
CA ASP A 251 9.26 8.26 -19.64
C ASP A 251 8.22 9.34 -20.03
N ALA A 252 6.93 9.14 -19.75
CA ALA A 252 5.86 10.02 -20.22
C ALA A 252 5.42 11.11 -19.22
N GLU A 253 5.77 11.01 -17.93
CA GLU A 253 5.32 11.99 -16.91
C GLU A 253 6.25 13.21 -16.74
N LEU A 254 7.49 13.15 -17.23
CA LEU A 254 8.46 14.24 -17.03
C LEU A 254 8.16 15.53 -17.81
N ALA A 255 7.37 15.46 -18.89
CA ALA A 255 7.19 16.60 -19.80
C ALA A 255 6.20 17.67 -19.30
N ARG A 256 5.48 17.44 -18.20
CA ARG A 256 4.49 18.41 -17.69
C ARG A 256 5.07 19.50 -16.80
N TYR A 257 6.32 19.38 -16.37
CA TYR A 257 6.92 20.26 -15.36
C TYR A 257 7.97 21.25 -15.90
N THR A 258 8.26 21.26 -17.21
CA THR A 258 9.39 22.03 -17.78
C THR A 258 9.04 23.37 -18.41
N ASN A 259 7.81 23.89 -18.30
CA ASN A 259 7.48 25.21 -18.82
C ASN A 259 7.41 26.28 -17.72
N ILE A 260 8.54 26.95 -17.49
CA ILE A 260 8.59 28.28 -16.86
C ILE A 260 9.19 29.22 -17.92
N PRO A 261 8.47 30.27 -18.37
CA PRO A 261 9.01 31.22 -19.33
C PRO A 261 10.03 32.14 -18.66
N SER A 262 11.04 32.55 -19.45
CA SER A 262 12.14 33.44 -19.05
C SER A 262 11.68 34.85 -18.67
#